data_AF-A0A096ZS90-F1
#
_entry.id   AF-A0A096ZS90-F1
#
_cell.length_a   1.000
_cell.length_b   1.000
_cell.length_c   1.000
_cell.angle_alpha   90.00
_cell.angle_beta   90.00
_cell.angle_gamma   90.00
#
_symmetry.space_group_name_H-M   'P 1'
#
loop_
_entity.id
_entity.type
_entity.pdbx_description
1 polymer ?
#
loop_
_entity_poly.entity_id
_entity_poly.type
_entity_poly.pdbx_seq_one_letter_code
_entity_poly.pdbx_strand_id
1 'polypeptide(L)'
;MFQNTATSTVPTDAAPSGEPLAVEAVAEAVRRIWAEVLEVEVESIDIHHSDFFELGGYSLLALQSIGRLLAEYGVDEVAAVELEGALLNRLFEDATPMAQAKCLVAGGQGDAAPGGDAGS
;
A
#
# COMPACT_ATOMS: atom_id res chain seq x y z
N MET A 1 4.09 38.51 28.44
CA MET A 1 5.17 37.61 27.96
C MET A 1 4.58 36.22 27.77
N PHE A 2 3.76 36.02 26.74
CA PHE A 2 3.21 34.72 26.37
C PHE A 2 3.36 34.62 24.85
N GLN A 3 4.35 33.86 24.38
CA GLN A 3 4.50 33.54 22.97
C GLN A 3 3.61 32.33 22.68
N ASN A 4 2.54 32.56 21.92
CA ASN A 4 1.68 31.52 21.40
C ASN A 4 2.44 30.82 20.25
N THR A 5 2.85 29.58 20.48
CA THR A 5 3.52 28.73 19.50
C THR A 5 2.55 28.39 18.37
N ALA A 6 2.91 28.81 17.15
CA ALA A 6 2.17 28.53 15.94
C ALA A 6 2.10 27.02 15.66
N THR A 7 0.86 26.55 15.46
CA THR A 7 0.42 25.58 14.45
C THR A 7 1.39 24.43 14.14
N SER A 8 1.21 23.31 14.85
CA SER A 8 1.61 22.00 14.33
C SER A 8 0.68 21.66 13.17
N THR A 9 1.26 21.61 11.98
CA THR A 9 0.61 21.26 10.72
C THR A 9 0.07 19.83 10.83
N VAL A 10 -1.22 19.70 11.07
CA VAL A 10 -1.95 18.50 10.68
C VAL A 10 -1.80 18.35 9.16
N PRO A 11 -1.30 17.22 8.63
CA PRO A 11 -1.51 16.93 7.23
C PRO A 11 -3.00 16.64 7.05
N THR A 12 -3.70 17.65 6.55
CA THR A 12 -4.73 17.57 5.51
C THR A 12 -5.57 16.29 5.50
N ASP A 13 -6.68 16.36 6.24
CA ASP A 13 -7.94 15.74 5.84
C ASP A 13 -8.36 16.35 4.48
N ALA A 14 -8.23 15.58 3.41
CA ALA A 14 -8.79 15.92 2.10
C ALA A 14 -9.40 14.68 1.45
N ALA A 15 -10.49 14.18 2.03
CA ALA A 15 -11.46 13.44 1.24
C ALA A 15 -12.29 14.43 0.40
N PRO A 16 -12.39 14.19 -0.91
CA PRO A 16 -13.74 14.07 -1.47
C PRO A 16 -13.88 12.83 -2.36
N SER A 17 -14.99 12.11 -2.16
CA SER A 17 -15.61 11.18 -3.11
C SER A 17 -15.02 9.76 -3.25
N GLY A 18 -15.55 8.82 -2.45
CA GLY A 18 -15.93 7.45 -2.86
C GLY A 18 -14.87 6.39 -3.20
N GLU A 19 -13.72 6.73 -3.75
CA GLU A 19 -12.71 5.77 -4.28
C GLU A 19 -11.26 5.89 -3.71
N PRO A 20 -10.77 7.01 -3.11
CA PRO A 20 -9.37 7.10 -2.64
C PRO A 20 -9.11 6.46 -1.27
N LEU A 21 -10.11 6.38 -0.39
CA LEU A 21 -9.96 5.96 1.01
C LEU A 21 -9.46 4.52 1.17
N ALA A 22 -9.91 3.61 0.30
CA ALA A 22 -9.48 2.21 0.33
C ALA A 22 -8.00 2.08 -0.04
N VAL A 23 -7.55 2.83 -1.04
CA VAL A 23 -6.16 2.84 -1.49
C VAL A 23 -5.26 3.48 -0.43
N GLU A 24 -5.69 4.57 0.20
CA GLU A 24 -4.93 5.23 1.27
C GLU A 24 -4.79 4.36 2.52
N ALA A 25 -5.85 3.64 2.91
CA ALA A 25 -5.79 2.67 4.01
C ALA A 25 -4.80 1.53 3.69
N VAL A 26 -4.79 1.05 2.45
CA VAL A 26 -3.83 0.04 1.99
C VAL A 26 -2.41 0.61 1.95
N ALA A 27 -2.22 1.84 1.48
CA ALA A 27 -0.91 2.50 1.43
C ALA A 27 -0.32 2.69 2.83
N GLU A 28 -1.16 2.99 3.82
CA GLU A 28 -0.78 3.06 5.23
C GLU A 28 -0.37 1.69 5.80
N ALA A 29 -1.04 0.60 5.41
CA ALA A 29 -0.61 -0.76 5.74
C ALA A 29 0.75 -1.08 5.09
N VAL A 30 0.92 -0.76 3.81
CA VAL A 30 2.19 -0.91 3.08
C VAL A 30 3.31 -0.12 3.78
N ARG A 31 3.04 1.12 4.21
CA ARG A 31 3.98 1.97 4.96
C ARG A 31 4.48 1.27 6.23
N ARG A 32 3.59 0.65 6.99
CA ARG A 32 3.93 -0.09 8.22
C ARG A 32 4.78 -1.33 7.92
N ILE A 33 4.40 -2.11 6.92
CA ILE A 33 5.16 -3.28 6.47
C ILE A 33 6.57 -2.85 6.05
N TRP A 34 6.69 -1.75 5.30
CA TRP A 34 7.98 -1.21 4.89
C TRP A 34 8.83 -0.78 6.07
N ALA A 35 8.26 -0.09 7.04
CA ALA A 35 8.96 0.31 8.26
C ALA A 35 9.52 -0.90 9.03
N GLU A 36 8.73 -1.98 9.14
CA GLU A 36 9.18 -3.22 9.78
C GLU A 36 10.28 -3.93 8.98
N VAL A 37 10.18 -3.96 7.65
CA VAL A 37 11.12 -4.67 6.77
C VAL A 37 12.44 -3.91 6.61
N LEU A 38 12.37 -2.57 6.56
CA LEU A 38 13.53 -1.69 6.43
C LEU A 38 14.15 -1.33 7.79
N GLU A 39 13.52 -1.72 8.90
CA GLU A 39 13.92 -1.37 10.27
C GLU A 39 14.02 0.16 10.49
N VAL A 40 13.10 0.93 9.92
CA VAL A 40 13.04 2.40 10.04
C VAL A 40 11.75 2.86 10.72
N GLU A 41 11.73 4.11 11.18
CA GLU A 41 10.54 4.68 11.78
C GLU A 41 9.46 4.91 10.72
N VAL A 42 8.23 4.48 11.01
CA VAL A 42 7.10 4.60 10.07
C VAL A 42 6.89 6.06 9.65
N GLU A 43 7.08 7.01 10.57
CA GLU A 43 6.98 8.46 10.33
C GLU A 43 8.03 9.01 9.35
N SER A 44 9.11 8.27 9.09
CA SER A 44 10.12 8.63 8.08
C SER A 44 9.73 8.21 6.66
N ILE A 45 8.62 7.48 6.49
CA ILE A 45 8.13 6.99 5.20
C ILE A 45 6.85 7.75 4.82
N ASP A 46 6.93 8.56 3.78
CA ASP A 46 5.82 9.22 3.11
C ASP A 46 5.14 8.28 2.10
N ILE A 47 3.82 8.12 2.20
CA ILE A 47 3.05 7.24 1.31
C ILE A 47 3.07 7.68 -0.17
N HIS A 48 3.34 8.96 -0.44
CA HIS A 48 3.32 9.55 -1.78
C HIS A 48 4.70 9.78 -2.39
N HIS A 49 5.73 9.92 -1.56
CA HIS A 49 7.03 10.45 -1.99
C HIS A 49 8.23 9.67 -1.45
N SER A 50 8.04 8.70 -0.56
CA SER A 50 9.16 7.88 -0.12
C SER A 50 9.40 6.72 -1.07
N ASP A 51 10.61 6.69 -1.59
CA ASP A 51 11.13 5.63 -2.44
C ASP A 51 11.70 4.48 -1.59
N PHE A 52 11.17 3.27 -1.78
CA PHE A 52 11.63 2.06 -1.09
C PHE A 52 13.15 1.86 -1.18
N PHE A 53 13.72 2.10 -2.36
CA PHE A 53 15.14 1.90 -2.62
C PHE A 53 16.02 2.96 -1.96
N GLU A 54 15.53 4.21 -1.85
CA GLU A 54 16.26 5.28 -1.15
C GLU A 54 16.29 5.07 0.36
N LEU A 55 15.25 4.44 0.91
CA LEU A 55 15.16 4.05 2.32
C LEU A 55 16.08 2.87 2.68
N GLY A 56 16.81 2.29 1.72
CA GLY A 56 17.67 1.13 1.93
C GLY A 56 17.05 -0.20 1.50
N GLY A 57 15.91 -0.17 0.80
CA GLY A 57 15.25 -1.34 0.26
C GLY A 57 16.03 -1.98 -0.88
N TYR A 58 16.18 -3.30 -0.82
CA TYR A 58 16.75 -4.11 -1.90
C TYR A 58 15.82 -5.24 -2.28
N SER A 59 16.10 -5.91 -3.40
CA SER A 59 15.19 -6.85 -4.06
C SER A 59 14.63 -7.95 -3.14
N LEU A 60 15.42 -8.42 -2.17
CA LEU A 60 14.98 -9.42 -1.20
C LEU A 60 14.02 -8.83 -0.15
N LEU A 61 14.23 -7.59 0.28
CA LEU A 61 13.30 -6.90 1.18
C LEU A 61 12.00 -6.56 0.45
N ALA A 62 12.08 -6.09 -0.79
CA ALA A 62 10.91 -5.83 -1.63
C ALA A 62 10.00 -7.06 -1.74
N LEU A 63 10.60 -8.23 -2.05
CA LEU A 63 9.89 -9.50 -2.15
C LEU A 63 9.25 -9.90 -0.81
N GLN A 64 9.96 -9.74 0.31
CA GLN A 64 9.42 -10.02 1.64
C GLN A 64 8.25 -9.08 2.02
N SER A 65 8.35 -7.79 1.70
CA SER A 65 7.28 -6.81 1.92
C SER A 65 6.02 -7.20 1.14
N ILE A 66 6.17 -7.60 -0.12
CA ILE A 66 5.06 -7.99 -0.98
C ILE A 66 4.44 -9.30 -0.50
N GLY A 67 5.23 -10.31 -0.15
CA GLY A 67 4.71 -11.58 0.39
C GLY A 67 3.92 -11.38 1.69
N ARG A 68 4.37 -10.47 2.57
CA ARG A 68 3.62 -10.08 3.77
C ARG A 68 2.30 -9.38 3.43
N LEU A 69 2.32 -8.47 2.46
CA LEU A 69 1.13 -7.77 2.01
C LEU A 69 0.10 -8.75 1.45
N LEU A 70 0.50 -9.68 0.58
CA LEU A 70 -0.39 -10.69 0.01
C LEU A 70 -1.00 -11.61 1.07
N ALA A 71 -0.20 -12.00 2.07
CA ALA A 71 -0.64 -12.79 3.20
C ALA A 71 -1.64 -12.05 4.10
N GLU A 72 -1.43 -10.76 4.36
CA GLU A 72 -2.33 -9.93 5.18
C GLU A 72 -3.69 -9.71 4.51
N TYR A 73 -3.70 -9.56 3.18
CA TYR A 73 -4.92 -9.33 2.40
C TYR A 73 -5.63 -10.63 1.97
N GLY A 74 -5.10 -11.79 2.34
CA GLY A 74 -5.72 -13.09 2.07
C GLY A 74 -5.84 -13.42 0.58
N VAL A 75 -4.88 -12.97 -0.22
CA VAL A 75 -4.84 -13.29 -1.66
C VAL A 75 -4.63 -14.78 -1.83
N ASP A 76 -5.45 -15.41 -2.67
CA ASP A 76 -5.35 -16.85 -2.97
C ASP A 76 -3.94 -17.22 -3.46
N GLU A 77 -3.39 -18.35 -3.01
CA GLU A 77 -2.00 -18.76 -3.32
C GLU A 77 -1.70 -18.78 -4.83
N VAL A 78 -2.71 -19.06 -5.67
CA VAL A 78 -2.55 -19.07 -7.13
C VAL A 78 -2.48 -17.65 -7.69
N ALA A 79 -3.28 -16.73 -7.14
CA ALA A 79 -3.28 -15.31 -7.54
C ALA A 79 -2.10 -14.52 -6.96
N ALA A 80 -1.58 -14.96 -5.80
CA ALA A 80 -0.47 -14.32 -5.10
C ALA A 80 0.80 -14.28 -5.97
N VAL A 81 1.13 -15.35 -6.70
CA VAL A 81 2.34 -15.39 -7.54
C VAL A 81 2.28 -14.40 -8.70
N GLU A 82 1.12 -14.27 -9.36
CA GLU A 82 0.95 -13.30 -10.44
C GLU A 82 0.96 -11.86 -9.91
N LEU A 83 0.30 -11.64 -8.78
CA LEU A 83 0.23 -10.33 -8.14
C LEU A 83 1.58 -9.91 -7.55
N GLU A 84 2.39 -10.84 -7.07
CA GLU A 84 3.75 -10.60 -6.57
C GLU A 84 4.65 -10.04 -7.69
N GLY A 85 4.60 -10.65 -8.88
CA GLY A 85 5.32 -10.15 -10.05
C GLY A 85 4.87 -8.74 -10.47
N ALA A 86 3.56 -8.47 -10.45
CA ALA A 86 3.01 -7.16 -10.77
C ALA A 86 3.40 -6.10 -9.72
N LEU A 87 3.36 -6.45 -8.44
CA LEU A 87 3.74 -5.57 -7.33
C LEU A 87 5.24 -5.28 -7.31
N LEU A 88 6.08 -6.26 -7.67
CA LEU A 88 7.52 -6.07 -7.86
C LEU A 88 7.76 -5.12 -9.02
N ASN A 89 7.19 -5.39 -10.19
CA ASN A 89 7.34 -4.54 -11.37
C ASN A 89 6.90 -3.11 -11.05
N ARG A 90 5.76 -2.96 -10.38
CA ARG A 90 5.23 -1.66 -9.96
C ARG A 90 6.19 -0.95 -9.00
N LEU A 91 6.79 -1.66 -8.06
CA LEU A 91 7.78 -1.09 -7.14
C LEU A 91 9.01 -0.57 -7.89
N PHE A 92 9.46 -1.25 -8.95
CA PHE A 92 10.58 -0.78 -9.76
C PHE A 92 10.23 0.43 -10.65
N GLU A 93 8.98 0.54 -11.11
CA GLU A 93 8.51 1.67 -11.89
C GLU A 93 8.23 2.91 -11.04
N ASP A 94 7.68 2.71 -9.85
CA ASP A 94 7.22 3.76 -8.94
C ASP A 94 7.32 3.21 -7.52
N ALA A 95 8.44 3.49 -6.87
CA ALA A 95 8.83 2.87 -5.60
C ALA A 95 8.11 3.49 -4.40
N THR A 96 6.83 3.84 -4.54
CA THR A 96 6.02 4.48 -3.51
C THR A 96 4.99 3.51 -2.89
N PRO A 97 4.66 3.66 -1.59
CA PRO A 97 3.63 2.84 -0.94
C PRO A 97 2.26 2.95 -1.63
N MET A 98 1.92 4.17 -2.08
CA MET A 98 0.68 4.45 -2.81
C MET A 98 0.61 3.70 -4.15
N ALA A 99 1.72 3.57 -4.87
CA ALA A 99 1.77 2.82 -6.14
C ALA A 99 1.47 1.33 -5.93
N GLN A 100 2.04 0.72 -4.88
CA GLN A 100 1.73 -0.67 -4.53
C GLN A 100 0.28 -0.84 -4.09
N ALA A 101 -0.23 0.08 -3.26
CA ALA A 101 -1.62 0.06 -2.82
C ALA A 101 -2.61 0.12 -3.98
N LYS A 102 -2.37 0.99 -4.96
CA LYS A 102 -3.19 1.07 -6.18
C LYS A 102 -3.21 -0.25 -6.95
N CYS A 103 -2.06 -0.92 -7.07
CA CYS A 103 -1.96 -2.20 -7.76
C CYS A 103 -2.72 -3.31 -7.01
N LEU A 104 -2.64 -3.32 -5.67
CA LEU A 104 -3.37 -4.26 -4.83
C LEU A 104 -4.90 -4.05 -4.91
N VAL A 105 -5.36 -2.79 -4.82
CA VAL A 105 -6.79 -2.47 -4.93
C VAL A 105 -7.32 -2.74 -6.35
N ALA A 106 -6.54 -2.43 -7.39
CA ALA A 106 -6.89 -2.75 -8.77
C ALA A 106 -6.93 -4.26 -9.05
N GLY A 107 -6.02 -5.04 -8.42
CA GLY A 107 -5.99 -6.50 -8.52
C GLY A 107 -7.13 -7.18 -7.75
N GLY A 108 -7.61 -6.57 -6.67
CA GLY A 108 -8.77 -7.04 -5.88
C GLY A 108 -10.14 -6.73 -6.48
N GLN A 109 -10.22 -5.87 -7.50
CA GLN A 109 -11.45 -5.59 -8.26
C GLN A 109 -11.70 -6.59 -9.42
N GLY A 110 -11.12 -7.79 -9.34
CA GLY A 110 -11.48 -8.93 -10.18
C GLY A 110 -12.63 -9.72 -9.56
N ASP A 111 -13.86 -9.46 -10.04
CA ASP A 111 -15.03 -10.34 -9.95
C ASP A 111 -15.50 -10.78 -8.55
N ALA A 112 -16.23 -9.88 -7.85
CA ALA A 112 -17.24 -10.30 -6.89
C ALA A 112 -18.60 -10.35 -7.58
N ALA A 113 -18.84 -11.34 -8.44
CA ALA A 113 -20.21 -11.72 -8.79
C ALA A 113 -20.86 -12.49 -7.63
N PRO A 114 -22.07 -12.10 -7.21
CA PRO A 114 -23.09 -13.12 -7.00
C PRO A 114 -24.46 -12.65 -7.49
N GLY A 115 -24.80 -13.04 -8.72
CA GLY A 115 -26.17 -13.06 -9.22
C GLY A 115 -26.50 -14.47 -9.65
N GLY A 116 -26.86 -15.33 -8.69
CA GLY A 116 -27.39 -16.65 -8.98
C GLY A 116 -28.72 -16.52 -9.72
N ASP A 117 -28.77 -17.02 -10.95
CA ASP A 117 -30.03 -17.44 -11.54
C ASP A 117 -30.21 -18.93 -11.25
N ALA A 118 -31.28 -19.21 -10.51
CA ALA A 118 -31.64 -20.52 -10.03
C ALA A 118 -31.96 -21.47 -11.18
N GLY A 119 -31.78 -22.75 -10.92
CA GLY A 119 -32.04 -23.80 -11.90
C GLY A 119 -33.48 -23.90 -12.37
N SER A 120 -33.58 -24.62 -13.51
CA SER A 120 -34.74 -25.28 -14.14
C SER A 120 -35.67 -24.43 -14.99
#